data_AF-A0A969CPR4-F1
#
_entry.id   AF-A0A969CPR4-F1
#
_cell.length_a   1.000
_cell.length_b   1.000
_cell.length_c   1.000
_cell.angle_alpha   90.00
_cell.angle_beta   90.00
_cell.angle_gamma   90.00
#
_symmetry.space_group_name_H-M   'P 1'
#
loop_
_entity.id
_entity.type
_entity.pdbx_description
1 polymer ?
#
loop_
_entity_poly.entity_id
_entity_poly.type
_entity_poly.pdbx_seq_one_letter_code
_entity_poly.pdbx_strand_id
1 'polypeptide(L)'
;MEFNYAYNGNSNISGTGDRTQMSFAPDLTREPTFFRGELRQNIAFREAMSALHDVVVSDMRFKPKDKTAYKEWAAQRNQIDWDLVNAQRRDVADRMRELQAELTGLHQRRNDRMSTYYKAVRQYFDYLYQRDKDAWFVLDPVITIHPDEVFFECFSQDESSYGRLGVSYEVFQNINEFACGTTNIDYSSALYDEFQKIRTYKTTQFEVDPSGFEVQTSQSASYKEVKIDLPDSWVRGFLQVSSAMSLPAIHFDLHPMDVYNLCFVLRRRKEKKGPRSLRYCLTPGEPIRVIFDPWGLEIVCDRSFYTGNKPEEVRVWGRRRLLILERLIPVARKFTVHLLGTGLPSFYVADLNDLTFTLGLSGWTANDWAKAGNFDLLAPRMTVDDWTKQQVFNALKETWVESPDALAQRLKLDRGVVLGALSAYTQAGRAIYDLNKQVYRVRELSRDPLPMAQLRFANDREEKATRFLDQNKVQISSSVMDLDNTLRLKGTLQGSTKTYEPTVAIDRDERIVHAECTCNWHQQNKLFKGPCEHILALRMCHARSLVQV
;
A
#
# COMPACT_ATOMS: atom_id res chain seq x y z
N MET A 1 17.32 21.06 -1.46
CA MET A 1 18.59 20.32 -1.39
C MET A 1 18.94 20.04 -2.84
N GLU A 2 20.00 20.64 -3.38
CA GLU A 2 20.45 20.36 -4.74
C GLU A 2 21.17 19.01 -4.72
N PHE A 3 20.63 18.03 -5.43
CA PHE A 3 21.24 16.70 -5.57
C PHE A 3 21.90 16.60 -6.94
N ASN A 4 23.20 16.28 -6.94
CA ASN A 4 23.99 16.04 -8.15
C ASN A 4 23.95 14.54 -8.48
N TYR A 5 23.45 14.19 -9.66
CA TYR A 5 23.41 12.80 -10.15
C TYR A 5 24.33 12.60 -11.36
N ALA A 6 24.88 11.39 -11.49
CA ALA A 6 25.64 10.93 -12.65
C ALA A 6 25.18 9.52 -13.05
N TYR A 7 24.70 9.37 -14.29
CA TYR A 7 24.26 8.12 -14.91
C TYR A 7 24.97 7.92 -16.25
N ASN A 8 25.00 6.69 -16.76
CA ASN A 8 25.67 6.38 -18.03
C ASN A 8 24.85 5.46 -18.98
N GLY A 9 23.53 5.71 -19.16
CA GLY A 9 22.75 5.23 -20.32
C GLY A 9 21.28 4.87 -20.03
N ASN A 10 20.58 4.29 -21.02
CA ASN A 10 19.10 4.16 -21.06
C ASN A 10 18.62 2.71 -20.82
N SER A 11 17.41 2.53 -20.27
CA SER A 11 16.72 1.23 -20.34
C SER A 11 16.34 0.96 -21.80
N ASN A 12 16.72 -0.20 -22.34
CA ASN A 12 16.56 -0.49 -23.76
C ASN A 12 16.18 -1.97 -23.97
N ILE A 13 15.44 -2.22 -25.05
CA ILE A 13 15.05 -3.56 -25.45
C ILE A 13 15.60 -3.78 -26.85
N SER A 14 16.52 -4.73 -27.02
CA SER A 14 17.06 -5.10 -28.32
C SER A 14 16.51 -6.46 -28.74
N GLY A 15 16.12 -6.60 -30.01
CA GLY A 15 15.53 -7.84 -30.49
C GLY A 15 15.86 -8.17 -31.94
N THR A 16 16.29 -9.41 -32.18
CA THR A 16 16.27 -10.07 -33.50
C THR A 16 15.06 -10.99 -33.58
N GLY A 17 14.71 -11.50 -34.77
CA GLY A 17 13.47 -12.27 -34.98
C GLY A 17 13.24 -13.45 -34.00
N ASP A 18 14.32 -13.99 -33.45
CA ASP A 18 14.40 -15.12 -32.53
C ASP A 18 14.73 -14.77 -31.06
N ARG A 19 15.15 -13.53 -30.75
CA ARG A 19 15.64 -13.14 -29.40
C ARG A 19 15.09 -11.78 -28.97
N THR A 20 14.78 -11.64 -27.69
CA THR A 20 14.42 -10.35 -27.07
C THR A 20 15.26 -10.16 -25.81
N GLN A 21 16.06 -9.10 -25.74
CA GLN A 21 16.83 -8.70 -24.58
C GLN A 21 16.18 -7.47 -23.96
N MET A 22 15.83 -7.54 -22.67
CA MET A 22 15.32 -6.41 -21.90
C MET A 22 16.37 -5.97 -20.89
N SER A 23 16.88 -4.74 -21.02
CA SER A 23 17.94 -4.19 -20.16
C SER A 23 17.43 -2.95 -19.42
N PHE A 24 17.53 -2.95 -18.09
CA PHE A 24 17.14 -1.84 -17.21
C PHE A 24 18.37 -1.10 -16.69
N ALA A 25 18.30 0.24 -16.56
CA ALA A 25 19.38 1.10 -16.03
C ALA A 25 19.14 1.53 -14.55
N PRO A 26 19.88 0.97 -13.57
CA PRO A 26 20.04 1.42 -12.20
C PRO A 26 20.95 2.65 -12.06
N ASP A 27 21.08 3.06 -10.81
CA ASP A 27 21.85 4.20 -10.36
C ASP A 27 23.29 3.79 -9.98
N LEU A 28 24.28 4.43 -10.62
CA LEU A 28 25.72 4.16 -10.45
C LEU A 28 26.28 4.58 -9.09
N THR A 29 25.49 5.26 -8.25
CA THR A 29 25.89 5.63 -6.89
C THR A 29 25.57 4.54 -5.84
N ARG A 30 25.09 3.36 -6.25
CA ARG A 30 24.73 2.22 -5.38
C ARG A 30 25.84 1.14 -5.38
N GLU A 31 25.81 0.21 -4.41
CA GLU A 31 26.45 -1.10 -4.66
C GLU A 31 25.80 -1.70 -5.91
N PRO A 32 26.58 -2.24 -6.86
CA PRO A 32 26.07 -2.61 -8.17
C PRO A 32 24.95 -3.62 -8.00
N THR A 33 23.71 -3.22 -8.30
CA THR A 33 22.53 -4.09 -8.23
C THR A 33 22.28 -4.59 -9.63
N PHE A 34 22.63 -5.84 -9.90
CA PHE A 34 22.49 -6.41 -11.24
C PHE A 34 21.96 -7.83 -11.19
N PHE A 35 21.21 -8.21 -12.21
CA PHE A 35 20.72 -9.57 -12.41
C PHE A 35 20.60 -9.84 -13.89
N ARG A 36 21.03 -11.01 -14.33
CA ARG A 36 20.87 -11.45 -15.71
C ARG A 36 20.44 -12.91 -15.74
N GLY A 37 19.32 -13.17 -16.40
CA GLY A 37 18.79 -14.51 -16.57
C GLY A 37 17.89 -14.61 -17.80
N GLU A 38 17.76 -15.82 -18.34
CA GLU A 38 16.85 -16.11 -19.44
C GLU A 38 15.52 -16.61 -18.90
N LEU A 39 14.40 -16.04 -19.32
CA LEU A 39 13.08 -16.48 -18.87
C LEU A 39 12.73 -17.86 -19.46
N ARG A 40 12.40 -18.81 -18.59
CA ARG A 40 11.83 -20.12 -18.99
C ARG A 40 10.31 -20.19 -18.81
N GLN A 41 9.73 -19.40 -17.90
CA GLN A 41 8.27 -19.34 -17.67
C GLN A 41 7.62 -18.08 -18.23
N ASN A 42 7.62 -17.99 -19.56
CA ASN A 42 7.34 -16.77 -20.32
C ASN A 42 5.92 -16.23 -20.11
N ILE A 43 4.90 -17.11 -20.12
CA ILE A 43 3.48 -16.69 -20.08
C ILE A 43 3.07 -16.22 -18.68
N ALA A 44 3.43 -16.96 -17.64
CA ALA A 44 3.11 -16.57 -16.27
C ALA A 44 3.77 -15.24 -15.90
N PHE A 45 5.05 -15.06 -16.27
CA PHE A 45 5.77 -13.79 -16.09
C PHE A 45 5.08 -12.63 -16.83
N ARG A 46 4.69 -12.83 -18.10
CA ARG A 46 3.98 -11.81 -18.88
C ARG A 46 2.68 -11.37 -18.21
N GLU A 47 1.81 -12.31 -17.84
CA GLU A 47 0.51 -11.97 -17.23
C GLU A 47 0.70 -11.28 -15.88
N ALA A 48 1.69 -11.72 -15.09
CA ALA A 48 2.01 -11.12 -13.81
C ALA A 48 2.55 -9.69 -13.93
N MET A 49 3.50 -9.44 -14.84
CA MET A 49 3.99 -8.09 -15.13
C MET A 49 2.89 -7.18 -15.69
N SER A 50 1.95 -7.75 -16.44
CA SER A 50 0.81 -7.00 -16.96
C SER A 50 -0.19 -6.62 -15.87
N ALA A 51 -0.46 -7.51 -14.93
CA ALA A 51 -1.28 -7.19 -13.76
C ALA A 51 -0.60 -6.12 -12.89
N LEU A 52 0.74 -6.13 -12.81
CA LEU A 52 1.50 -5.08 -12.14
C LEU A 52 1.32 -3.72 -12.84
N HIS A 53 1.37 -3.70 -14.18
CA HIS A 53 1.06 -2.49 -14.95
C HIS A 53 -0.35 -1.96 -14.67
N ASP A 54 -1.36 -2.85 -14.62
CA ASP A 54 -2.73 -2.47 -14.31
C ASP A 54 -2.86 -1.81 -12.92
N VAL A 55 -1.97 -2.13 -11.96
CA VAL A 55 -1.85 -1.40 -10.69
C VAL A 55 -1.29 -0.01 -10.93
N VAL A 56 -0.14 0.12 -11.60
CA VAL A 56 0.57 1.40 -11.84
C VAL A 56 -0.34 2.43 -12.50
N VAL A 57 -1.09 2.03 -13.53
CA VAL A 57 -1.97 2.96 -14.29
C VAL A 57 -3.33 3.18 -13.64
N SER A 58 -3.67 2.40 -12.61
CA SER A 58 -4.96 2.54 -11.92
C SER A 58 -5.05 3.91 -11.21
N ASP A 59 -6.18 4.58 -11.40
CA ASP A 59 -6.55 5.80 -10.68
C ASP A 59 -8.06 5.82 -10.45
N MET A 60 -8.47 5.65 -9.20
CA MET A 60 -9.88 5.62 -8.81
C MET A 60 -10.39 6.99 -8.33
N ARG A 61 -9.55 8.03 -8.38
CA ARG A 61 -10.00 9.40 -8.11
C ARG A 61 -11.04 9.80 -9.15
N PHE A 62 -12.01 10.60 -8.72
CA PHE A 62 -13.02 11.09 -9.64
C PHE A 62 -12.38 12.02 -10.67
N LYS A 63 -12.23 11.53 -11.90
CA LYS A 63 -11.86 12.35 -13.05
C LYS A 63 -13.17 12.98 -13.57
N PRO A 64 -13.40 14.30 -13.37
CA PRO A 64 -14.57 14.94 -13.94
C PRO A 64 -14.53 14.73 -15.45
N LYS A 65 -15.61 14.20 -16.03
CA LYS A 65 -15.75 14.17 -17.49
C LYS A 65 -15.48 15.57 -18.01
N ASP A 66 -14.72 15.69 -19.09
CA ASP A 66 -14.57 16.99 -19.73
C ASP A 66 -15.95 17.47 -20.16
N LYS A 67 -16.40 18.51 -19.48
CA LYS A 67 -17.72 19.11 -19.65
C LYS A 67 -17.57 20.46 -20.32
N THR A 68 -16.43 20.81 -20.95
CA THR A 68 -16.28 22.06 -21.72
C THR A 68 -17.45 22.25 -22.69
N ALA A 69 -17.70 21.28 -23.56
CA ALA A 69 -18.83 21.32 -24.50
C ALA A 69 -20.21 21.39 -23.80
N TYR A 70 -20.40 20.70 -22.67
CA TYR A 70 -21.65 20.75 -21.90
C TYR A 70 -21.81 22.06 -21.12
N LYS A 71 -20.73 22.66 -20.64
CA LYS A 71 -20.70 23.94 -19.92
C LYS A 71 -20.93 25.10 -20.88
N GLU A 72 -20.38 25.04 -22.09
CA GLU A 72 -20.68 25.98 -23.18
C GLU A 72 -22.15 25.89 -23.59
N TRP A 73 -22.70 24.67 -23.70
CA TRP A 73 -24.13 24.45 -23.96
C TRP A 73 -25.04 24.87 -22.78
N ALA A 74 -24.63 24.63 -21.53
CA ALA A 74 -25.41 24.99 -20.35
C ALA A 74 -25.33 26.49 -20.00
N ALA A 75 -24.22 27.16 -20.32
CA ALA A 75 -24.06 28.61 -20.19
C ALA A 75 -25.02 29.39 -21.11
N GLN A 76 -25.44 28.79 -22.22
CA GLN A 76 -26.47 29.35 -23.09
C GLN A 76 -27.91 29.18 -22.54
N ARG A 77 -28.11 28.41 -21.47
CA ARG A 77 -29.45 27.89 -21.12
C ARG A 77 -29.89 28.06 -19.65
N ASN A 78 -29.05 28.62 -18.77
CA ASN A 78 -29.41 28.81 -17.36
C ASN A 78 -29.45 30.28 -16.97
N GLN A 79 -30.63 30.88 -17.13
CA GLN A 79 -31.10 32.03 -16.36
C GLN A 79 -32.42 31.58 -15.72
N ILE A 80 -32.64 31.96 -14.44
CA ILE A 80 -33.76 31.59 -13.53
C ILE A 80 -33.49 30.29 -12.75
N ASP A 81 -33.75 30.12 -11.45
CA ASP A 81 -34.01 30.95 -10.25
C ASP A 81 -34.22 29.88 -9.16
N TRP A 82 -33.53 29.96 -8.01
CA TRP A 82 -33.49 28.87 -7.01
C TRP A 82 -34.20 29.22 -5.70
N ASP A 83 -35.14 30.15 -5.73
CA ASP A 83 -35.79 30.69 -4.54
C ASP A 83 -36.77 29.77 -3.79
N LEU A 84 -36.80 28.44 -4.02
CA LEU A 84 -37.85 27.62 -3.40
C LEU A 84 -37.50 26.19 -3.02
N VAL A 85 -36.46 25.94 -2.21
CA VAL A 85 -36.32 24.61 -1.56
C VAL A 85 -35.70 24.69 -0.14
N ASN A 86 -36.59 24.53 0.84
CA ASN A 86 -36.43 23.90 2.18
C ASN A 86 -36.54 24.79 3.42
N ALA A 87 -37.79 24.85 3.92
CA ALA A 87 -38.10 25.09 5.32
C ALA A 87 -38.19 23.75 6.08
N GLN A 88 -37.22 23.47 6.95
CA GLN A 88 -37.41 22.83 8.26
C GLN A 88 -36.05 22.76 9.00
N ARG A 89 -36.01 23.40 10.18
CA ARG A 89 -34.84 23.76 11.05
C ARG A 89 -34.17 25.11 10.74
N ARG A 90 -34.93 26.20 10.83
CA ARG A 90 -34.51 27.58 10.50
C ARG A 90 -33.24 28.02 11.26
N ASP A 91 -33.17 27.92 12.58
CA ASP A 91 -32.00 28.42 13.34
C ASP A 91 -30.67 27.72 13.00
N VAL A 92 -30.67 26.38 12.92
CA VAL A 92 -29.44 25.63 12.58
C VAL A 92 -29.12 25.83 11.10
N ALA A 93 -30.12 25.87 10.23
CA ALA A 93 -29.93 26.11 8.80
C ALA A 93 -29.41 27.52 8.52
N ASP A 94 -29.85 28.53 9.25
CA ASP A 94 -29.42 29.92 9.09
C ASP A 94 -27.98 30.09 9.56
N ARG A 95 -27.62 29.52 10.72
CA ARG A 95 -26.23 29.52 11.19
C ARG A 95 -25.31 28.70 10.28
N MET A 96 -25.78 27.57 9.79
CA MET A 96 -25.06 26.80 8.77
C MET A 96 -24.90 27.58 7.47
N ARG A 97 -25.92 28.34 7.04
CA ARG A 97 -25.88 29.15 5.83
C ARG A 97 -24.88 30.29 5.95
N GLU A 98 -24.83 30.97 7.10
CA GLU A 98 -23.82 32.00 7.40
C GLU A 98 -22.40 31.41 7.35
N LEU A 99 -22.16 30.31 8.08
CA LEU A 99 -20.85 29.66 8.11
C LEU A 99 -20.48 29.07 6.74
N GLN A 100 -21.45 28.56 5.98
CA GLN A 100 -21.23 28.08 4.62
C GLN A 100 -20.95 29.24 3.66
N ALA A 101 -21.59 30.39 3.81
CA ALA A 101 -21.30 31.58 3.01
C ALA A 101 -19.89 32.11 3.32
N GLU A 102 -19.51 32.16 4.59
CA GLU A 102 -18.16 32.54 5.02
C GLU A 102 -17.11 31.55 4.50
N LEU A 103 -17.35 30.24 4.67
CA LEU A 103 -16.48 29.18 4.16
C LEU A 103 -16.38 29.22 2.63
N THR A 104 -17.48 29.51 1.94
CA THR A 104 -17.50 29.67 0.48
C THR A 104 -16.67 30.87 0.08
N GLY A 105 -16.81 32.01 0.75
CA GLY A 105 -15.97 33.19 0.51
C GLY A 105 -14.49 32.97 0.84
N LEU A 106 -14.16 32.17 1.87
CA LEU A 106 -12.79 31.76 2.18
C LEU A 106 -12.23 30.80 1.12
N HIS A 107 -13.02 29.81 0.69
CA HIS A 107 -12.65 28.90 -0.39
C HIS A 107 -12.47 29.65 -1.70
N GLN A 108 -13.31 30.64 -2.00
CA GLN A 108 -13.22 31.46 -3.20
C GLN A 108 -11.93 32.28 -3.16
N ARG A 109 -11.66 33.01 -2.07
CA ARG A 109 -10.39 33.74 -1.87
C ARG A 109 -9.17 32.83 -1.96
N ARG A 110 -9.21 31.63 -1.37
CA ARG A 110 -8.13 30.63 -1.48
C ARG A 110 -7.96 30.19 -2.94
N ASN A 111 -9.06 29.84 -3.60
CA ASN A 111 -9.03 29.37 -4.98
C ASN A 111 -8.57 30.46 -5.93
N ASP A 112 -8.93 31.73 -5.71
CA ASP A 112 -8.49 32.88 -6.50
C ASP A 112 -6.99 33.10 -6.33
N ARG A 113 -6.49 33.08 -5.08
CA ARG A 113 -5.05 33.16 -4.78
C ARG A 113 -4.27 32.01 -5.39
N MET A 114 -4.79 30.79 -5.30
CA MET A 114 -4.15 29.59 -5.84
C MET A 114 -4.45 29.39 -7.34
N SER A 115 -5.31 30.20 -7.96
CA SER A 115 -5.79 29.96 -9.32
C SER A 115 -4.64 30.02 -10.33
N THR A 116 -3.72 30.96 -10.15
CA THR A 116 -2.53 31.11 -10.99
C THR A 116 -1.59 29.92 -10.83
N TYR A 117 -1.38 29.44 -9.60
CA TYR A 117 -0.59 28.24 -9.32
C TYR A 117 -1.23 27.01 -9.96
N TYR A 118 -2.52 26.75 -9.71
CA TYR A 118 -3.19 25.58 -10.29
C TYR A 118 -3.32 25.66 -11.82
N LYS A 119 -3.44 26.86 -12.40
CA LYS A 119 -3.37 27.06 -13.86
C LYS A 119 -1.98 26.75 -14.40
N ALA A 120 -0.91 27.20 -13.74
CA ALA A 120 0.47 26.91 -14.14
C ALA A 120 0.79 25.42 -14.00
N VAL A 121 0.39 24.80 -12.90
CA VAL A 121 0.48 23.35 -12.68
C VAL A 121 -0.28 22.60 -13.78
N ARG A 122 -1.52 23.00 -14.07
CA ARG A 122 -2.30 22.39 -15.14
C ARG A 122 -1.67 22.58 -16.50
N GLN A 123 -1.17 23.77 -16.84
CA GLN A 123 -0.46 24.03 -18.09
C GLN A 123 0.81 23.18 -18.22
N TYR A 124 1.55 23.00 -17.13
CA TYR A 124 2.72 22.13 -17.09
C TYR A 124 2.36 20.66 -17.32
N PHE A 125 1.32 20.15 -16.65
CA PHE A 125 0.85 18.77 -16.84
C PHE A 125 0.14 18.56 -18.19
N ASP A 126 -0.57 19.56 -18.72
CA ASP A 126 -1.17 19.53 -20.06
C ASP A 126 -0.07 19.56 -21.14
N TYR A 127 1.00 20.34 -20.92
CA TYR A 127 2.19 20.34 -21.77
C TYR A 127 2.89 18.99 -21.74
N LEU A 128 3.14 18.42 -20.55
CA LEU A 128 3.66 17.06 -20.39
C LEU A 128 2.79 16.06 -21.14
N TYR A 129 1.47 16.04 -20.91
CA TYR A 129 0.55 15.15 -21.62
C TYR A 129 0.61 15.25 -23.16
N GLN A 130 0.88 16.44 -23.70
CA GLN A 130 0.95 16.68 -25.15
C GLN A 130 2.33 16.38 -25.75
N ARG A 131 3.40 16.66 -25.02
CA ARG A 131 4.79 16.54 -25.51
C ARG A 131 5.45 15.22 -25.14
N ASP A 132 5.14 14.70 -23.98
CA ASP A 132 5.79 13.55 -23.37
C ASP A 132 4.80 12.83 -22.45
N LYS A 133 3.98 11.97 -23.07
CA LYS A 133 2.99 11.17 -22.36
C LYS A 133 3.65 10.23 -21.34
N ASP A 134 4.88 9.80 -21.58
CA ASP A 134 5.61 8.90 -20.69
C ASP A 134 6.04 9.65 -19.43
N ALA A 135 6.49 10.91 -19.54
CA ALA A 135 6.70 11.81 -18.40
C ALA A 135 5.41 12.29 -17.69
N TRP A 136 4.22 11.92 -18.17
CA TRP A 136 2.95 12.12 -17.46
C TRP A 136 2.59 10.94 -16.53
N PHE A 137 3.15 9.75 -16.79
CA PHE A 137 3.00 8.54 -15.98
C PHE A 137 4.19 8.35 -15.02
N VAL A 138 4.47 9.36 -14.19
CA VAL A 138 5.65 9.35 -13.29
C VAL A 138 5.40 8.51 -12.04
N LEU A 139 5.27 7.19 -12.15
CA LEU A 139 5.29 6.28 -10.99
C LEU A 139 5.93 4.95 -11.36
N ASP A 140 7.24 4.90 -11.17
CA ASP A 140 8.11 3.78 -11.54
C ASP A 140 8.08 2.65 -10.51
N PRO A 141 7.81 1.40 -10.90
CA PRO A 141 7.98 0.24 -10.05
C PRO A 141 9.40 0.13 -9.50
N VAL A 142 9.48 -0.29 -8.25
CA VAL A 142 10.71 -0.63 -7.55
C VAL A 142 11.03 -2.09 -7.83
N ILE A 143 12.24 -2.41 -8.28
CA ILE A 143 12.75 -3.78 -8.30
C ILE A 143 13.67 -3.98 -7.10
N THR A 144 13.55 -5.12 -6.43
CA THR A 144 14.59 -5.63 -5.54
C THR A 144 15.09 -6.98 -6.05
N ILE A 145 16.41 -7.10 -6.15
CA ILE A 145 17.11 -8.36 -6.34
C ILE A 145 17.48 -8.87 -4.93
N HIS A 146 16.90 -9.99 -4.54
CA HIS A 146 17.11 -10.62 -3.25
C HIS A 146 17.69 -12.03 -3.46
N PRO A 147 18.46 -12.62 -2.52
CA PRO A 147 19.11 -13.92 -2.75
C PRO A 147 18.24 -15.10 -3.19
N ASP A 148 16.92 -15.08 -2.93
CA ASP A 148 15.98 -16.15 -3.32
C ASP A 148 15.00 -15.77 -4.43
N GLU A 149 14.82 -14.47 -4.73
CA GLU A 149 13.86 -14.00 -5.74
C GLU A 149 14.16 -12.57 -6.22
N VAL A 150 13.76 -12.25 -7.45
CA VAL A 150 13.58 -10.87 -7.90
C VAL A 150 12.15 -10.48 -7.59
N PHE A 151 11.91 -9.32 -7.00
CA PHE A 151 10.55 -8.85 -6.82
C PHE A 151 10.36 -7.39 -7.25
N PHE A 152 9.16 -7.11 -7.74
CA PHE A 152 8.73 -5.79 -8.18
C PHE A 152 7.66 -5.26 -7.25
N GLU A 153 7.70 -3.99 -6.89
CA GLU A 153 6.70 -3.33 -6.08
C GLU A 153 6.24 -2.02 -6.72
N CYS A 154 4.95 -1.72 -6.67
CA CYS A 154 4.40 -0.46 -7.16
C CYS A 154 3.13 -0.06 -6.42
N PHE A 155 2.75 1.21 -6.55
CA PHE A 155 1.43 1.70 -6.17
C PHE A 155 0.65 2.20 -7.39
N SER A 156 -0.67 2.25 -7.24
CA SER A 156 -1.55 3.00 -8.14
C SER A 156 -1.34 4.51 -8.04
N GLN A 157 -1.79 5.27 -9.04
CA GLN A 157 -1.66 6.74 -9.06
C GLN A 157 -2.38 7.46 -7.91
N ASP A 158 -3.37 6.79 -7.32
CA ASP A 158 -4.09 7.25 -6.14
C ASP A 158 -3.57 6.63 -4.83
N GLU A 159 -2.48 5.86 -4.90
CA GLU A 159 -1.83 5.16 -3.79
C GLU A 159 -2.79 4.29 -2.96
N SER A 160 -3.92 3.87 -3.54
CA SER A 160 -4.95 3.07 -2.88
C SER A 160 -4.77 1.56 -3.12
N SER A 161 -3.96 1.19 -4.12
CA SER A 161 -3.64 -0.19 -4.48
C SER A 161 -2.12 -0.35 -4.48
N TYR A 162 -1.67 -1.45 -3.89
CA TYR A 162 -0.28 -1.90 -3.88
C TYR A 162 -0.18 -3.18 -4.69
N GLY A 163 0.82 -3.27 -5.55
CA GLY A 163 1.14 -4.48 -6.31
C GLY A 163 2.54 -4.94 -5.98
N ARG A 164 2.70 -6.22 -5.63
CA ARG A 164 4.00 -6.89 -5.53
C ARG A 164 4.03 -8.13 -6.39
N LEU A 165 5.03 -8.27 -7.23
CA LEU A 165 5.30 -9.49 -7.98
C LEU A 165 6.62 -10.08 -7.49
N GLY A 166 6.57 -11.22 -6.80
CA GLY A 166 7.75 -12.04 -6.50
C GLY A 166 8.00 -13.05 -7.60
N VAL A 167 9.25 -13.15 -8.05
CA VAL A 167 9.72 -13.99 -9.15
C VAL A 167 10.88 -14.83 -8.64
N SER A 168 10.62 -16.11 -8.34
CA SER A 168 11.66 -17.05 -7.93
C SER A 168 12.71 -17.18 -9.04
N TYR A 169 13.96 -17.48 -8.66
CA TYR A 169 15.00 -17.83 -9.62
C TYR A 169 14.65 -19.08 -10.45
N GLU A 170 13.72 -19.91 -10.00
CA GLU A 170 13.12 -21.00 -10.78
C GLU A 170 12.28 -20.53 -12.00
N VAL A 171 12.06 -19.23 -12.17
CA VAL A 171 11.42 -18.67 -13.38
C VAL A 171 12.44 -18.47 -14.50
N PHE A 172 13.73 -18.48 -14.17
CA PHE A 172 14.83 -18.23 -15.08
C PHE A 172 15.66 -19.50 -15.33
N GLN A 173 16.46 -19.44 -16.38
CA GLN A 173 17.54 -20.36 -16.72
C GLN A 173 18.77 -19.54 -17.11
N ASN A 174 19.95 -20.16 -17.14
CA ASN A 174 21.20 -19.46 -17.50
C ASN A 174 21.41 -18.18 -16.67
N ILE A 175 21.23 -18.28 -15.35
CA ILE A 175 21.42 -17.15 -14.43
C ILE A 175 22.92 -16.92 -14.25
N ASN A 176 23.37 -15.69 -14.53
CA ASN A 176 24.75 -15.27 -14.33
C ASN A 176 24.96 -14.81 -12.87
N GLU A 177 26.16 -14.31 -12.55
CA GLU A 177 26.35 -13.57 -11.30
C GLU A 177 25.29 -12.45 -11.18
N PHE A 178 24.85 -12.23 -9.95
CA PHE A 178 23.93 -11.15 -9.60
C PHE A 178 24.41 -10.51 -8.31
N ALA A 179 23.95 -9.30 -8.06
CA ALA A 179 24.22 -8.60 -6.82
C ALA A 179 22.92 -8.00 -6.28
N CYS A 180 22.72 -8.26 -4.98
CA CYS A 180 21.50 -7.90 -4.27
C CYS A 180 21.40 -6.39 -4.08
N GLY A 181 20.17 -5.89 -4.19
CA GLY A 181 19.88 -4.49 -3.94
C GLY A 181 18.55 -4.09 -4.52
N THR A 182 18.21 -2.82 -4.34
CA THR A 182 16.95 -2.25 -4.82
C THR A 182 17.27 -1.22 -5.90
N THR A 183 16.46 -1.15 -6.96
CA THR A 183 16.49 -0.14 -8.02
C THR A 183 15.06 0.18 -8.45
N ASN A 184 14.90 1.14 -9.35
CA ASN A 184 13.62 1.50 -9.96
C ASN A 184 13.72 1.27 -11.47
N ILE A 185 12.59 1.10 -12.16
CA ILE A 185 12.54 1.04 -13.63
C ILE A 185 11.61 2.14 -14.13
N ASP A 186 12.03 2.86 -15.16
CA ASP A 186 11.12 3.66 -15.98
C ASP A 186 10.10 2.74 -16.67
N TYR A 187 8.87 2.75 -16.16
CA TYR A 187 7.80 1.92 -16.70
C TYR A 187 7.00 2.68 -17.75
N SER A 188 7.60 2.84 -18.92
CA SER A 188 6.96 3.46 -20.07
C SER A 188 5.88 2.59 -20.71
N SER A 189 4.99 3.23 -21.46
CA SER A 189 3.99 2.53 -22.27
C SER A 189 4.64 1.60 -23.31
N ALA A 190 5.79 2.01 -23.85
CA ALA A 190 6.59 1.20 -24.76
C ALA A 190 7.11 -0.08 -24.08
N LEU A 191 7.62 0.01 -22.86
CA LEU A 191 8.08 -1.15 -22.09
C LEU A 191 6.94 -2.16 -21.86
N TYR A 192 5.74 -1.67 -21.55
CA TYR A 192 4.55 -2.52 -21.41
C TYR A 192 4.23 -3.31 -22.68
N ASP A 193 4.25 -2.65 -23.84
CA ASP A 193 3.97 -3.28 -25.13
C ASP A 193 5.01 -4.36 -25.48
N GLU A 194 6.27 -4.20 -25.06
CA GLU A 194 7.30 -5.23 -25.21
C GLU A 194 7.03 -6.46 -24.33
N PHE A 195 6.57 -6.29 -23.08
CA PHE A 195 6.13 -7.42 -22.27
C PHE A 195 4.99 -8.19 -22.96
N GLN A 196 4.07 -7.51 -23.64
CA GLN A 196 2.99 -8.18 -24.39
C GLN A 196 3.51 -9.05 -25.55
N LYS A 197 4.74 -8.83 -26.03
CA LYS A 197 5.36 -9.62 -27.11
C LYS A 197 6.07 -10.89 -26.63
N ILE A 198 6.18 -11.10 -25.32
CA ILE A 198 6.74 -12.33 -24.75
C ILE A 198 5.94 -13.55 -25.18
N ARG A 199 6.62 -14.55 -25.74
CA ARG A 199 6.07 -15.82 -26.24
C ARG A 199 6.93 -16.99 -25.77
N THR A 200 6.34 -18.17 -25.67
CA THR A 200 7.04 -19.40 -25.26
C THR A 200 8.11 -19.86 -26.24
N TYR A 201 7.96 -19.55 -27.53
CA TYR A 201 8.91 -19.93 -28.57
C TYR A 201 10.05 -18.90 -28.79
N LYS A 202 10.06 -17.79 -28.04
CA LYS A 202 11.10 -16.76 -28.12
C LYS A 202 11.95 -16.78 -26.85
N THR A 203 13.27 -16.83 -27.03
CA THR A 203 14.21 -16.63 -25.93
C THR A 203 14.15 -15.18 -25.47
N THR A 204 13.76 -14.98 -24.21
CA THR A 204 13.68 -13.66 -23.59
C THR A 204 14.75 -13.55 -22.51
N GLN A 205 15.73 -12.69 -22.71
CA GLN A 205 16.74 -12.37 -21.71
C GLN A 205 16.27 -11.18 -20.88
N PHE A 206 16.25 -11.38 -19.56
CA PHE A 206 15.91 -10.37 -18.58
C PHE A 206 17.19 -9.90 -17.89
N GLU A 207 17.46 -8.60 -17.96
CA GLU A 207 18.71 -8.00 -17.48
C GLU A 207 18.44 -6.69 -16.73
N VAL A 208 18.94 -6.61 -15.51
CA VAL A 208 19.01 -5.39 -14.70
C VAL A 208 20.50 -5.04 -14.60
N ASP A 209 20.95 -3.93 -15.19
CA ASP A 209 22.38 -3.60 -15.30
C ASP A 209 22.67 -2.18 -14.83
N PRO A 210 23.46 -1.96 -13.73
CA PRO A 210 23.82 -0.67 -13.11
C PRO A 210 24.23 0.44 -14.06
N SER A 211 24.69 0.09 -15.26
CA SER A 211 25.24 1.00 -16.26
C SER A 211 24.21 1.54 -17.23
N GLY A 212 23.08 0.86 -17.48
CA GLY A 212 22.19 1.21 -18.57
C GLY A 212 22.87 1.14 -19.94
N PHE A 213 23.11 -0.06 -20.46
CA PHE A 213 23.45 -0.37 -21.87
C PHE A 213 24.14 0.74 -22.70
N GLU A 214 25.47 0.71 -22.75
CA GLU A 214 26.25 1.44 -23.75
C GLU A 214 25.91 0.93 -25.16
N VAL A 215 25.17 1.72 -25.95
CA VAL A 215 25.24 1.63 -27.41
C VAL A 215 26.22 2.69 -27.87
N GLN A 216 27.48 2.29 -28.07
CA GLN A 216 28.42 3.10 -28.86
C GLN A 216 27.95 3.11 -30.32
N THR A 217 27.06 4.04 -30.65
CA THR A 217 26.91 4.54 -32.01
C THR A 217 27.42 5.96 -32.06
N SER A 218 28.48 6.14 -32.84
CA SER A 218 29.16 7.38 -33.17
C SER A 218 28.17 8.53 -33.42
N GLN A 219 28.37 9.62 -32.70
CA GLN A 219 27.72 10.94 -32.91
C GLN A 219 26.20 11.00 -32.73
N SER A 220 25.73 10.95 -31.49
CA SER A 220 24.51 11.68 -31.10
C SER A 220 24.65 12.21 -29.67
N ALA A 221 24.17 13.43 -29.44
CA ALA A 221 24.26 14.12 -28.15
C ALA A 221 23.56 13.29 -27.07
N SER A 222 24.28 12.95 -26.00
CA SER A 222 23.73 12.17 -24.90
C SER A 222 22.58 12.94 -24.24
N TYR A 223 21.37 12.42 -24.41
CA TYR A 223 20.21 12.89 -23.68
C TYR A 223 20.32 12.34 -22.26
N LYS A 224 20.71 13.20 -21.31
CA LYS A 224 20.74 12.89 -19.88
C LYS A 224 19.32 12.90 -19.35
N GLU A 225 18.74 11.74 -19.14
CA GLU A 225 17.46 11.61 -18.45
C GLU A 225 17.68 11.59 -16.93
N VAL A 226 16.93 12.43 -16.22
CA VAL A 226 17.02 12.62 -14.78
C VAL A 226 16.01 11.69 -14.14
N LYS A 227 16.48 10.63 -13.49
CA LYS A 227 15.62 9.76 -12.69
C LYS A 227 15.16 10.50 -11.44
N ILE A 228 13.87 10.40 -11.16
CA ILE A 228 13.20 11.06 -10.04
C ILE A 228 13.25 10.12 -8.84
N ASP A 229 13.73 10.59 -7.69
CA ASP A 229 13.66 9.86 -6.43
C ASP A 229 12.21 9.41 -6.16
N LEU A 230 12.05 8.23 -5.53
CA LEU A 230 10.74 7.77 -5.08
C LEU A 230 10.05 8.87 -4.26
N PRO A 231 8.79 9.24 -4.56
CA PRO A 231 8.07 10.21 -3.75
C PRO A 231 8.02 9.79 -2.28
N ASP A 232 8.15 10.75 -1.35
CA ASP A 232 8.03 10.48 0.10
C ASP A 232 6.75 9.72 0.45
N SER A 233 5.67 9.95 -0.30
CA SER A 233 4.40 9.25 -0.15
C SER A 233 4.51 7.77 -0.48
N TRP A 234 5.26 7.37 -1.51
CA TRP A 234 5.53 5.98 -1.86
C TRP A 234 6.42 5.31 -0.83
N VAL A 235 7.51 5.98 -0.42
CA VAL A 235 8.39 5.48 0.65
C VAL A 235 7.54 5.14 1.87
N ARG A 236 6.70 6.08 2.33
CA ARG A 236 5.78 5.87 3.45
C ARG A 236 4.76 4.77 3.17
N GLY A 237 4.18 4.74 1.97
CA GLY A 237 3.23 3.71 1.53
C GLY A 237 3.81 2.31 1.71
N PHE A 238 5.06 2.07 1.29
CA PHE A 238 5.72 0.77 1.47
C PHE A 238 5.83 0.37 2.94
N LEU A 239 6.20 1.32 3.83
CA LEU A 239 6.28 1.05 5.27
C LEU A 239 4.90 0.66 5.83
N GLN A 240 3.85 1.38 5.42
CA GLN A 240 2.48 1.17 5.88
C GLN A 240 1.91 -0.17 5.40
N VAL A 241 2.17 -0.52 4.14
CA VAL A 241 1.77 -1.82 3.56
C VAL A 241 2.47 -2.96 4.29
N SER A 242 3.79 -2.88 4.47
CA SER A 242 4.57 -3.89 5.20
C SER A 242 4.07 -4.07 6.64
N SER A 243 3.83 -2.96 7.36
CA SER A 243 3.23 -3.03 8.70
C SER A 243 1.83 -3.64 8.70
N ALA A 244 0.97 -3.30 7.72
CA ALA A 244 -0.37 -3.86 7.62
C ALA A 244 -0.36 -5.37 7.29
N MET A 245 0.54 -5.82 6.42
CA MET A 245 0.69 -7.24 6.10
C MET A 245 1.13 -8.08 7.31
N SER A 246 1.81 -7.47 8.29
CA SER A 246 2.21 -8.17 9.52
C SER A 246 1.05 -8.38 10.50
N LEU A 247 -0.08 -7.66 10.35
CA LEU A 247 -1.21 -7.73 11.29
C LEU A 247 -1.96 -9.07 11.20
N PRO A 248 -2.62 -9.50 12.28
CA PRO A 248 -3.48 -10.68 12.25
C PRO A 248 -4.58 -10.54 11.20
N ALA A 249 -4.79 -11.57 10.40
CA ALA A 249 -5.75 -11.58 9.30
C ALA A 249 -6.56 -12.87 9.28
N ILE A 250 -7.86 -12.75 9.00
CA ILE A 250 -8.66 -13.89 8.58
C ILE A 250 -8.23 -14.21 7.15
N HIS A 251 -7.78 -15.44 6.90
CA HIS A 251 -7.36 -15.85 5.57
C HIS A 251 -8.06 -17.11 5.10
N PHE A 252 -8.21 -17.24 3.78
CA PHE A 252 -8.82 -18.39 3.13
C PHE A 252 -8.43 -18.44 1.65
N ASP A 253 -8.54 -19.62 1.07
CA ASP A 253 -8.17 -19.87 -0.32
C ASP A 253 -9.41 -19.88 -1.24
N LEU A 254 -9.35 -19.07 -2.29
CA LEU A 254 -10.31 -19.05 -3.40
C LEU A 254 -9.75 -19.79 -4.62
N HIS A 255 -10.58 -20.61 -5.24
CA HIS A 255 -10.27 -21.21 -6.52
C HIS A 255 -10.27 -20.11 -7.61
N PRO A 256 -9.43 -20.19 -8.66
CA PRO A 256 -9.38 -19.15 -9.70
C PRO A 256 -10.73 -18.84 -10.35
N MET A 257 -11.59 -19.85 -10.53
CA MET A 257 -12.96 -19.68 -11.03
C MET A 257 -13.87 -18.87 -10.10
N ASP A 258 -13.63 -18.88 -8.79
CA ASP A 258 -14.41 -18.06 -7.85
C ASP A 258 -14.03 -16.60 -8.05
N VAL A 259 -12.74 -16.29 -8.18
CA VAL A 259 -12.26 -14.94 -8.53
C VAL A 259 -12.79 -14.49 -9.89
N TYR A 260 -12.84 -15.39 -10.89
CA TYR A 260 -13.51 -15.12 -12.16
C TYR A 260 -14.97 -14.72 -11.97
N ASN A 261 -15.73 -15.45 -11.16
CA ASN A 261 -17.14 -15.16 -10.88
C ASN A 261 -17.30 -13.79 -10.20
N LEU A 262 -16.40 -13.45 -9.27
CA LEU A 262 -16.37 -12.12 -8.65
C LEU A 262 -16.14 -11.02 -9.71
N CYS A 263 -15.11 -11.17 -10.55
CA CYS A 263 -14.79 -10.21 -11.62
C CYS A 263 -15.93 -10.10 -12.64
N PHE A 264 -16.55 -11.22 -13.01
CA PHE A 264 -17.68 -11.27 -13.94
C PHE A 264 -18.86 -10.44 -13.46
N VAL A 265 -19.23 -10.55 -12.18
CA VAL A 265 -20.30 -9.72 -11.59
C VAL A 265 -19.94 -8.23 -11.64
N LEU A 266 -18.69 -7.88 -11.34
CA LEU A 266 -18.21 -6.49 -11.34
C LEU A 266 -18.10 -5.86 -12.75
N ARG A 267 -17.83 -6.66 -13.78
CA ARG A 267 -17.83 -6.21 -15.18
C ARG A 267 -19.26 -5.91 -15.66
N ARG A 268 -20.20 -6.81 -15.38
CA ARG A 268 -21.59 -6.70 -15.88
C ARG A 268 -22.42 -5.63 -15.19
N ARG A 269 -22.00 -5.17 -14.01
CA ARG A 269 -22.80 -4.25 -13.20
C ARG A 269 -21.97 -3.06 -12.73
N LYS A 270 -22.55 -1.86 -12.86
CA LYS A 270 -21.98 -0.62 -12.35
C LYS A 270 -22.86 -0.06 -11.26
N GLU A 271 -22.29 0.11 -10.08
CA GLU A 271 -22.99 0.57 -8.89
C GLU A 271 -23.35 2.07 -9.00
N LYS A 272 -24.63 2.39 -8.87
CA LYS A 272 -25.14 3.78 -8.89
C LYS A 272 -25.36 4.35 -7.49
N LYS A 273 -25.61 3.47 -6.50
CA LYS A 273 -25.90 3.81 -5.10
C LYS A 273 -24.99 3.00 -4.17
N GLY A 274 -24.81 3.49 -2.94
CA GLY A 274 -24.12 2.75 -1.88
C GLY A 274 -25.08 1.88 -1.05
N PRO A 275 -24.55 1.01 -0.16
CA PRO A 275 -23.13 0.73 0.07
C PRO A 275 -22.49 -0.07 -1.09
N ARG A 276 -21.21 0.20 -1.42
CA ARG A 276 -20.46 -0.42 -2.53
C ARG A 276 -19.49 -1.48 -2.03
N SER A 277 -20.00 -2.35 -1.17
CA SER A 277 -19.19 -3.28 -0.41
C SER A 277 -19.21 -4.69 -1.01
N LEU A 278 -18.28 -5.51 -0.59
CA LEU A 278 -18.28 -6.95 -0.79
C LEU A 278 -18.21 -7.58 0.61
N ARG A 279 -19.17 -8.43 0.93
CA ARG A 279 -19.28 -9.10 2.23
C ARG A 279 -18.86 -10.55 2.07
N TYR A 280 -17.80 -10.93 2.79
CA TYR A 280 -17.38 -12.32 2.94
C TYR A 280 -18.11 -12.91 4.14
N CYS A 281 -18.98 -13.87 3.90
CA CYS A 281 -19.67 -14.64 4.93
C CYS A 281 -18.94 -15.98 5.06
N LEU A 282 -18.25 -16.16 6.18
CA LEU A 282 -17.33 -17.26 6.44
C LEU A 282 -17.93 -18.13 7.55
N THR A 283 -18.22 -19.39 7.23
CA THR A 283 -18.76 -20.36 8.20
C THR A 283 -17.85 -21.59 8.20
N PRO A 284 -17.30 -22.01 9.35
CA PRO A 284 -16.37 -23.14 9.43
C PRO A 284 -16.92 -24.40 8.75
N GLY A 285 -16.16 -24.96 7.81
CA GLY A 285 -16.53 -26.18 7.09
C GLY A 285 -17.54 -25.99 5.95
N GLU A 286 -18.04 -24.77 5.71
CA GLU A 286 -18.96 -24.47 4.61
C GLU A 286 -18.23 -23.76 3.44
N PRO A 287 -18.80 -23.82 2.22
CA PRO A 287 -18.37 -23.00 1.10
C PRO A 287 -18.41 -21.50 1.44
N ILE A 288 -17.39 -20.76 1.02
CA ILE A 288 -17.32 -19.31 1.22
C ILE A 288 -18.44 -18.64 0.42
N ARG A 289 -19.18 -17.74 1.07
CA ARG A 289 -20.23 -16.96 0.42
C ARG A 289 -19.81 -15.50 0.31
N VAL A 290 -20.02 -14.91 -0.86
CA VAL A 290 -19.66 -13.52 -1.15
C VAL A 290 -20.87 -12.73 -1.63
N ILE A 291 -21.26 -11.71 -0.87
CA ILE A 291 -22.42 -10.88 -1.16
C ILE A 291 -22.00 -9.50 -1.68
N PHE A 292 -22.57 -9.08 -2.81
CA PHE A 292 -22.30 -7.82 -3.50
C PHE A 292 -23.34 -6.75 -3.18
N ASP A 293 -22.95 -5.71 -2.45
CA ASP A 293 -23.83 -4.57 -2.18
C ASP A 293 -23.76 -3.48 -3.28
N PRO A 294 -24.83 -2.75 -3.60
CA PRO A 294 -26.14 -2.79 -2.96
C PRO A 294 -27.08 -3.83 -3.59
N TRP A 295 -26.58 -4.68 -4.49
CA TRP A 295 -27.43 -5.59 -5.25
C TRP A 295 -27.96 -6.77 -4.43
N GLY A 296 -27.31 -7.11 -3.32
CA GLY A 296 -27.65 -8.30 -2.53
C GLY A 296 -27.38 -9.60 -3.30
N LEU A 297 -26.54 -9.56 -4.33
CA LEU A 297 -26.19 -10.74 -5.11
C LEU A 297 -25.18 -11.59 -4.37
N GLU A 298 -25.51 -12.85 -4.20
CA GLU A 298 -24.67 -13.83 -3.53
C GLU A 298 -23.97 -14.70 -4.56
N ILE A 299 -22.68 -14.95 -4.33
CA ILE A 299 -21.89 -15.96 -5.01
C ILE A 299 -21.45 -16.97 -3.97
N VAL A 300 -21.75 -18.25 -4.21
CA VAL A 300 -21.26 -19.37 -3.41
C VAL A 300 -20.02 -19.93 -4.11
N CYS A 301 -18.91 -19.99 -3.38
CA CYS A 301 -17.64 -20.52 -3.88
C CYS A 301 -17.57 -22.03 -3.59
N ASP A 302 -18.26 -22.85 -4.38
CA ASP A 302 -18.45 -24.30 -4.11
C ASP A 302 -17.15 -25.10 -3.97
N ARG A 303 -16.04 -24.59 -4.51
CA ARG A 303 -14.71 -25.24 -4.47
C ARG A 303 -13.82 -24.73 -3.34
N SER A 304 -14.29 -23.74 -2.60
CA SER A 304 -13.49 -23.00 -1.63
C SER A 304 -14.21 -22.97 -0.28
N PHE A 305 -13.72 -23.80 0.63
CA PHE A 305 -14.26 -23.97 1.96
C PHE A 305 -13.52 -23.12 2.97
N TYR A 306 -14.26 -22.57 3.92
CA TYR A 306 -13.64 -21.83 5.02
C TYR A 306 -13.14 -22.78 6.11
N THR A 307 -11.83 -22.78 6.36
CA THR A 307 -11.16 -23.66 7.33
C THR A 307 -10.93 -23.02 8.69
N GLY A 308 -11.40 -21.78 8.91
CA GLY A 308 -11.25 -21.10 10.20
C GLY A 308 -12.15 -21.69 11.28
N ASN A 309 -11.88 -21.33 12.54
CA ASN A 309 -12.51 -21.97 13.71
C ASN A 309 -13.81 -21.29 14.18
N LYS A 310 -14.11 -20.08 13.68
CA LYS A 310 -15.24 -19.26 14.13
C LYS A 310 -15.98 -18.66 12.92
N PRO A 311 -17.31 -18.50 12.98
CA PRO A 311 -18.05 -17.81 11.93
C PRO A 311 -17.73 -16.30 11.95
N GLU A 312 -17.46 -15.74 10.77
CA GLU A 312 -17.04 -14.34 10.60
C GLU A 312 -17.77 -13.71 9.42
N GLU A 313 -18.19 -12.45 9.56
CA GLU A 313 -18.66 -11.62 8.44
C GLU A 313 -17.73 -10.42 8.27
N VAL A 314 -17.02 -10.37 7.15
CA VAL A 314 -16.07 -9.29 6.87
C VAL A 314 -16.49 -8.50 5.65
N ARG A 315 -16.65 -7.19 5.83
CA ARG A 315 -17.04 -6.27 4.77
C ARG A 315 -15.85 -5.46 4.26
N VAL A 316 -15.59 -5.55 2.95
CA VAL A 316 -14.51 -4.80 2.28
C VAL A 316 -15.06 -3.82 1.24
N TRP A 317 -14.29 -2.77 0.94
CA TRP A 317 -14.64 -1.73 -0.04
C TRP A 317 -13.59 -1.60 -1.15
N GLY A 318 -13.97 -0.87 -2.20
CA GLY A 318 -13.12 -0.69 -3.39
C GLY A 318 -12.97 -1.96 -4.23
N ARG A 319 -13.97 -2.83 -4.18
CA ARG A 319 -14.07 -4.13 -4.88
C ARG A 319 -13.76 -4.10 -6.39
N ARG A 320 -13.93 -2.97 -7.09
CA ARG A 320 -13.60 -2.88 -8.53
C ARG A 320 -12.10 -3.03 -8.80
N ARG A 321 -11.25 -2.76 -7.81
CA ARG A 321 -9.81 -2.98 -7.88
C ARG A 321 -9.46 -4.48 -8.03
N LEU A 322 -10.38 -5.39 -7.69
CA LEU A 322 -10.21 -6.83 -7.95
C LEU A 322 -10.11 -7.20 -9.43
N LEU A 323 -10.55 -6.32 -10.34
CA LEU A 323 -10.40 -6.54 -11.77
C LEU A 323 -8.93 -6.63 -12.21
N ILE A 324 -7.98 -6.10 -11.42
CA ILE A 324 -6.53 -6.25 -11.65
C ILE A 324 -6.12 -7.73 -11.65
N LEU A 325 -6.81 -8.58 -10.88
CA LEU A 325 -6.50 -10.01 -10.79
C LEU A 325 -6.96 -10.80 -12.02
N GLU A 326 -7.75 -10.21 -12.92
CA GLU A 326 -8.40 -10.92 -14.02
C GLU A 326 -7.41 -11.63 -14.95
N ARG A 327 -6.29 -10.96 -15.27
CA ARG A 327 -5.24 -11.52 -16.11
C ARG A 327 -4.52 -12.72 -15.49
N LEU A 328 -4.55 -12.83 -14.16
CA LEU A 328 -3.86 -13.88 -13.41
C LEU A 328 -4.69 -15.16 -13.32
N ILE A 329 -6.01 -15.08 -13.47
CA ILE A 329 -6.94 -16.21 -13.32
C ILE A 329 -6.50 -17.46 -14.14
N PRO A 330 -6.10 -17.35 -15.43
CA PRO A 330 -5.75 -18.53 -16.23
C PRO A 330 -4.42 -19.19 -15.83
N VAL A 331 -3.54 -18.46 -15.15
CA VAL A 331 -2.19 -18.91 -14.77
C VAL A 331 -2.04 -19.17 -13.27
N ALA A 332 -3.03 -18.77 -12.47
CA ALA A 332 -3.04 -18.96 -11.03
C ALA A 332 -3.52 -20.36 -10.65
N ARG A 333 -2.85 -20.96 -9.68
CA ARG A 333 -3.29 -22.19 -9.01
C ARG A 333 -4.39 -21.90 -7.99
N LYS A 334 -4.23 -20.81 -7.22
CA LYS A 334 -5.17 -20.36 -6.20
C LYS A 334 -4.99 -18.88 -5.87
N PHE A 335 -5.98 -18.32 -5.19
CA PHE A 335 -5.90 -16.98 -4.61
C PHE A 335 -6.12 -17.04 -3.10
N THR A 336 -5.10 -16.70 -2.32
CA THR A 336 -5.23 -16.58 -0.86
C THR A 336 -5.67 -15.16 -0.52
N VAL A 337 -6.82 -15.03 0.13
CA VAL A 337 -7.36 -13.73 0.56
C VAL A 337 -7.04 -13.52 2.02
N HIS A 338 -6.46 -12.37 2.38
CA HIS A 338 -6.22 -11.96 3.76
C HIS A 338 -7.06 -10.74 4.09
N LEU A 339 -7.94 -10.87 5.08
CA LEU A 339 -8.85 -9.82 5.54
C LEU A 339 -8.45 -9.40 6.96
N LEU A 340 -8.01 -8.15 7.12
CA LEU A 340 -7.64 -7.61 8.43
C LEU A 340 -8.87 -7.26 9.30
N GLY A 341 -10.05 -7.22 8.69
CA GLY A 341 -11.31 -6.91 9.34
C GLY A 341 -12.18 -6.00 8.48
N THR A 342 -13.40 -5.71 8.97
CA THR A 342 -14.34 -4.87 8.21
C THR A 342 -13.77 -3.47 8.01
N GLY A 343 -13.67 -3.01 6.76
CA GLY A 343 -13.23 -1.65 6.43
C GLY A 343 -11.73 -1.38 6.61
N LEU A 344 -10.99 -2.42 6.98
CA LEU A 344 -9.54 -2.44 7.03
C LEU A 344 -8.98 -2.92 5.68
N PRO A 345 -7.65 -2.79 5.45
CA PRO A 345 -7.03 -3.31 4.25
C PRO A 345 -7.28 -4.81 4.03
N SER A 346 -7.22 -5.20 2.76
CA SER A 346 -7.34 -6.59 2.33
C SER A 346 -6.26 -6.91 1.32
N PHE A 347 -5.69 -8.09 1.40
CA PHE A 347 -4.66 -8.57 0.47
C PHE A 347 -5.18 -9.79 -0.30
N TYR A 348 -4.83 -9.86 -1.58
CA TYR A 348 -5.15 -10.99 -2.46
C TYR A 348 -3.82 -11.48 -3.03
N VAL A 349 -3.41 -12.69 -2.65
CA VAL A 349 -2.17 -13.31 -3.08
C VAL A 349 -2.49 -14.37 -4.12
N ALA A 350 -2.10 -14.14 -5.37
CA ALA A 350 -2.20 -15.13 -6.44
C ALA A 350 -0.94 -16.01 -6.45
N ASP A 351 -1.14 -17.30 -6.25
CA ASP A 351 -0.11 -18.33 -6.38
C ASP A 351 -0.04 -18.75 -7.86
N LEU A 352 1.07 -18.40 -8.53
CA LEU A 352 1.35 -18.70 -9.93
C LEU A 352 2.50 -19.73 -10.04
N ASN A 353 2.61 -20.64 -9.05
CA ASN A 353 3.73 -21.56 -8.88
C ASN A 353 5.02 -20.84 -8.45
N ASP A 354 5.97 -20.65 -9.38
CA ASP A 354 7.27 -20.02 -9.09
C ASP A 354 7.20 -18.48 -9.08
N LEU A 355 6.02 -17.93 -9.38
CA LEU A 355 5.70 -16.51 -9.21
C LEU A 355 4.60 -16.33 -8.17
N THR A 356 4.63 -15.21 -7.47
CA THR A 356 3.58 -14.81 -6.53
C THR A 356 3.21 -13.37 -6.78
N PHE A 357 1.91 -13.09 -6.94
CA PHE A 357 1.42 -11.72 -7.09
C PHE A 357 0.57 -11.33 -5.89
N THR A 358 0.96 -10.29 -5.16
CA THR A 358 0.22 -9.75 -4.02
C THR A 358 -0.42 -8.42 -4.40
N LEU A 359 -1.75 -8.38 -4.37
CA LEU A 359 -2.54 -7.16 -4.49
C LEU A 359 -2.99 -6.69 -3.12
N GLY A 360 -2.43 -5.59 -2.62
CA GLY A 360 -2.83 -4.93 -1.39
C GLY A 360 -3.83 -3.80 -1.65
N LEU A 361 -5.04 -3.91 -1.12
CA LEU A 361 -6.06 -2.88 -1.25
C LEU A 361 -6.21 -2.13 0.07
N SER A 362 -6.10 -0.80 0.02
CA SER A 362 -6.47 0.04 1.16
C SER A 362 -7.94 -0.16 1.51
N GLY A 363 -8.32 -0.04 2.79
CA GLY A 363 -9.68 -0.34 3.25
C GLY A 363 -10.79 0.44 2.51
N TRP A 364 -10.47 1.63 1.99
CA TRP A 364 -11.38 2.46 1.21
C TRP A 364 -10.66 3.07 0.02
N THR A 365 -11.33 3.23 -1.12
CA THR A 365 -10.75 3.84 -2.32
C THR A 365 -10.29 5.30 -2.12
N ALA A 366 -10.91 6.02 -1.18
CA ALA A 366 -10.51 7.38 -0.82
C ALA A 366 -9.34 7.43 0.19
N ASN A 367 -8.94 6.28 0.75
CA ASN A 367 -7.79 6.18 1.63
C ASN A 367 -6.59 5.71 0.79
N ASP A 368 -5.54 6.52 0.78
CA ASP A 368 -4.22 6.11 0.31
C ASP A 368 -3.47 5.34 1.41
N TRP A 369 -2.48 4.54 1.01
CA TRP A 369 -1.58 3.86 1.93
C TRP A 369 -0.68 4.85 2.70
N ALA A 370 -0.29 5.96 2.06
CA ALA A 370 0.65 6.92 2.62
C ALA A 370 0.09 7.75 3.79
N LYS A 371 -1.08 8.39 3.64
CA LYS A 371 -1.59 9.40 4.58
C LYS A 371 -2.67 8.85 5.52
N ALA A 372 -3.58 8.04 4.99
CA ALA A 372 -4.75 7.60 5.74
C ALA A 372 -4.51 6.36 6.62
N GLY A 373 -3.63 5.44 6.17
CA GLY A 373 -3.45 4.12 6.76
C GLY A 373 -3.03 4.14 8.23
N ASN A 374 -1.90 4.79 8.54
CA ASN A 374 -1.29 4.84 9.87
C ASN A 374 -1.39 3.49 10.63
N PHE A 375 -1.18 2.39 9.92
CA PHE A 375 -1.28 1.02 10.43
C PHE A 375 -0.03 0.63 11.22
N ASP A 376 1.08 1.33 10.99
CA ASP A 376 2.26 1.32 11.86
C ASP A 376 1.92 1.64 13.33
N LEU A 377 0.84 2.39 13.57
CA LEU A 377 0.33 2.67 14.91
C LEU A 377 -0.28 1.44 15.60
N LEU A 378 -0.73 0.45 14.82
CA LEU A 378 -1.30 -0.81 15.32
C LEU A 378 -0.23 -1.86 15.59
N ALA A 379 0.94 -1.72 14.94
CA ALA A 379 2.07 -2.65 15.06
C ALA A 379 2.68 -2.65 16.49
N PRO A 380 3.48 -3.68 16.84
CA PRO A 380 4.18 -3.79 18.13
C PRO A 380 5.07 -2.58 18.38
N ARG A 381 5.09 -2.08 19.63
CA ARG A 381 5.81 -0.85 20.00
C ARG A 381 6.69 -1.01 21.23
N MET A 382 7.05 -2.24 21.58
CA MET A 382 8.01 -2.46 22.65
C MET A 382 9.22 -1.57 22.38
N THR A 383 9.58 -0.76 23.36
CA THR A 383 10.76 0.09 23.29
C THR A 383 11.96 -0.81 23.41
N VAL A 384 12.42 -1.33 22.27
CA VAL A 384 13.66 -2.10 22.18
C VAL A 384 14.82 -1.12 22.19
N ASP A 385 15.86 -1.41 22.96
CA ASP A 385 17.09 -0.64 22.95
C ASP A 385 17.83 -0.78 21.61
N ASP A 386 18.66 0.20 21.27
CA ASP A 386 19.29 0.24 19.94
C ASP A 386 20.31 -0.89 19.72
N TRP A 387 20.91 -1.42 20.78
CA TRP A 387 21.83 -2.54 20.69
C TRP A 387 21.09 -3.83 20.28
N THR A 388 19.99 -4.15 20.96
CA THR A 388 19.14 -5.30 20.62
C THR A 388 18.54 -5.16 19.22
N LYS A 389 18.12 -3.94 18.80
CA LYS A 389 17.70 -3.70 17.41
C LYS A 389 18.80 -4.09 16.42
N GLN A 390 20.01 -3.56 16.62
CA GLN A 390 21.13 -3.86 15.73
C GLN A 390 21.46 -5.36 15.70
N GLN A 391 21.43 -6.04 16.84
CA GLN A 391 21.62 -7.48 16.92
C GLN A 391 20.60 -8.25 16.08
N VAL A 392 19.31 -7.95 16.24
CA VAL A 392 18.21 -8.60 15.47
C VAL A 392 18.39 -8.37 13.96
N PHE A 393 18.76 -7.16 13.56
CA PHE A 393 18.90 -6.82 12.15
C PHE A 393 20.17 -7.39 11.52
N ASN A 394 21.28 -7.42 12.25
CA ASN A 394 22.50 -8.08 11.77
C ASN A 394 22.27 -9.57 11.59
N ALA A 395 21.58 -10.22 12.52
CA ALA A 395 21.18 -11.61 12.38
C ALA A 395 20.30 -11.81 11.14
N LEU A 396 19.30 -10.96 10.89
CA LEU A 396 18.50 -11.02 9.66
C LEU A 396 19.36 -10.79 8.40
N LYS A 397 20.40 -9.95 8.45
CA LYS A 397 21.33 -9.75 7.32
C LYS A 397 22.20 -10.97 6.99
N GLU A 398 22.42 -11.87 7.93
CA GLU A 398 23.14 -13.12 7.67
C GLU A 398 22.31 -14.08 6.82
N THR A 399 21.02 -14.19 7.12
CA THR A 399 20.09 -15.12 6.45
C THR A 399 19.32 -14.48 5.29
N TRP A 400 19.28 -13.14 5.24
CA TRP A 400 18.50 -12.28 4.34
C TRP A 400 16.98 -12.41 4.48
N VAL A 401 16.47 -13.60 4.78
CA VAL A 401 15.05 -13.91 4.93
C VAL A 401 14.83 -14.87 6.09
N GLU A 402 13.97 -14.50 7.04
CA GLU A 402 13.72 -15.32 8.23
C GLU A 402 12.35 -15.02 8.84
N SER A 403 11.70 -16.04 9.43
CA SER A 403 10.46 -15.82 10.17
C SER A 403 10.75 -15.19 11.54
N PRO A 404 9.81 -14.41 12.12
CA PRO A 404 9.98 -13.85 13.46
C PRO A 404 10.24 -14.93 14.52
N ASP A 405 9.59 -16.09 14.39
CA ASP A 405 9.70 -17.20 15.33
C ASP A 405 11.08 -17.87 15.26
N ALA A 406 11.60 -18.09 14.06
CA ALA A 406 12.94 -18.65 13.86
C ALA A 406 14.02 -17.68 14.40
N LEU A 407 13.86 -16.38 14.12
CA LEU A 407 14.80 -15.36 14.57
C LEU A 407 14.78 -15.21 16.11
N ALA A 408 13.59 -15.25 16.72
CA ALA A 408 13.43 -15.24 18.17
C ALA A 408 14.08 -16.46 18.84
N GLN A 409 13.89 -17.66 18.28
CA GLN A 409 14.54 -18.88 18.77
C GLN A 409 16.06 -18.81 18.62
N ARG A 410 16.56 -18.33 17.46
CA ARG A 410 18.01 -18.22 17.17
C ARG A 410 18.71 -17.24 18.11
N LEU A 411 18.09 -16.10 18.37
CA LEU A 411 18.64 -15.06 19.24
C LEU A 411 18.33 -15.26 20.72
N LYS A 412 17.47 -16.24 21.06
CA LYS A 412 16.92 -16.46 22.42
C LYS A 412 16.29 -15.19 22.99
N LEU A 413 15.60 -14.44 22.13
CA LEU A 413 14.87 -13.23 22.50
C LEU A 413 13.37 -13.52 22.53
N ASP A 414 12.64 -12.74 23.31
CA ASP A 414 11.18 -12.77 23.26
C ASP A 414 10.68 -12.34 21.88
N ARG A 415 9.61 -12.99 21.41
CA ARG A 415 9.04 -12.75 20.09
C ARG A 415 8.58 -11.29 19.91
N GLY A 416 8.02 -10.68 20.97
CA GLY A 416 7.63 -9.28 20.96
C GLY A 416 8.82 -8.34 20.75
N VAL A 417 9.99 -8.67 21.33
CA VAL A 417 11.23 -7.89 21.15
C VAL A 417 11.67 -7.94 19.70
N VAL A 418 11.70 -9.13 19.11
CA VAL A 418 12.07 -9.32 17.71
C VAL A 418 11.11 -8.59 16.79
N LEU A 419 9.79 -8.72 17.00
CA LEU A 419 8.78 -8.01 16.22
C LEU A 419 8.87 -6.48 16.38
N GLY A 420 9.16 -5.98 17.57
CA GLY A 420 9.40 -4.57 17.83
C GLY A 420 10.62 -4.02 17.06
N ALA A 421 11.72 -4.78 17.05
CA ALA A 421 12.92 -4.44 16.28
C ALA A 421 12.67 -4.48 14.77
N LEU A 422 12.06 -5.56 14.26
CA LEU A 422 11.73 -5.71 12.84
C LEU A 422 10.74 -4.65 12.36
N SER A 423 9.76 -4.27 13.20
CA SER A 423 8.85 -3.15 12.94
C SER A 423 9.62 -1.84 12.82
N ALA A 424 10.59 -1.57 13.71
CA ALA A 424 11.44 -0.38 13.63
C ALA A 424 12.27 -0.34 12.33
N TYR A 425 12.85 -1.46 11.89
CA TYR A 425 13.58 -1.53 10.61
C TYR A 425 12.67 -1.50 9.39
N THR A 426 11.43 -1.99 9.52
CA THR A 426 10.40 -1.82 8.50
C THR A 426 10.08 -0.35 8.33
N GLN A 427 9.91 0.39 9.42
CA GLN A 427 9.70 1.84 9.39
C GLN A 427 10.94 2.61 8.91
N ALA A 428 12.14 2.10 9.14
CA ALA A 428 13.37 2.65 8.59
C ALA A 428 13.59 2.29 7.11
N GLY A 429 12.67 1.54 6.48
CA GLY A 429 12.78 1.14 5.08
C GLY A 429 13.91 0.15 4.79
N ARG A 430 14.36 -0.61 5.81
CA ARG A 430 15.46 -1.58 5.74
C ARG A 430 15.01 -3.04 5.79
N ALA A 431 13.76 -3.28 6.16
CA ALA A 431 13.13 -4.59 6.16
C ALA A 431 11.73 -4.51 5.54
N ILE A 432 11.27 -5.63 4.98
CA ILE A 432 9.91 -5.78 4.45
C ILE A 432 9.33 -7.12 4.91
N TYR A 433 8.03 -7.15 5.20
CA TYR A 433 7.31 -8.38 5.52
C TYR A 433 6.75 -9.01 4.23
N ASP A 434 7.07 -10.27 3.97
CA ASP A 434 6.51 -11.05 2.88
C ASP A 434 5.30 -11.83 3.38
N LEU A 435 4.10 -11.41 2.96
CA LEU A 435 2.85 -12.02 3.37
C LEU A 435 2.71 -13.49 2.92
N ASN A 436 3.27 -13.86 1.77
CA ASN A 436 3.11 -15.20 1.21
C ASN A 436 3.92 -16.23 2.01
N LYS A 437 5.19 -15.89 2.30
CA LYS A 437 6.10 -16.76 3.06
C LYS A 437 6.05 -16.53 4.58
N GLN A 438 5.34 -15.49 5.03
CA GLN A 438 5.25 -15.06 6.43
C GLN A 438 6.60 -14.75 7.10
N VAL A 439 7.52 -14.18 6.34
CA VAL A 439 8.92 -13.90 6.74
C VAL A 439 9.23 -12.42 6.62
N TYR A 440 10.25 -11.97 7.34
CA TYR A 440 10.87 -10.67 7.09
C TYR A 440 12.05 -10.85 6.14
N ARG A 441 12.22 -9.89 5.23
CA ARG A 441 13.30 -9.83 4.25
C ARG A 441 14.11 -8.55 4.45
N VAL A 442 15.43 -8.64 4.27
CA VAL A 442 16.28 -7.45 4.20
C VAL A 442 16.00 -6.73 2.89
N ARG A 443 15.66 -5.45 2.99
CA ARG A 443 15.42 -4.61 1.82
C ARG A 443 15.65 -3.15 2.18
N GLU A 444 16.79 -2.62 1.76
CA GLU A 444 17.14 -1.21 1.94
C GLU A 444 16.59 -0.38 0.75
N LEU A 445 15.65 0.54 1.03
CA LEU A 445 15.07 1.45 0.03
C LEU A 445 16.00 2.58 -0.37
N SER A 446 16.77 3.08 0.58
CA SER A 446 17.66 4.22 0.43
C SER A 446 19.05 3.88 0.93
N ARG A 447 20.07 4.44 0.27
CA ARG A 447 21.47 4.34 0.70
C ARG A 447 21.70 5.14 1.98
N ASP A 448 21.19 6.37 2.01
CA ASP A 448 21.23 7.19 3.20
C ASP A 448 20.10 6.79 4.16
N PRO A 449 20.32 6.85 5.49
CA PRO A 449 19.25 6.65 6.45
C PRO A 449 18.07 7.55 6.12
N LEU A 450 16.88 6.96 5.97
CA LEU A 450 15.66 7.72 5.73
C LEU A 450 15.53 8.81 6.81
N PRO A 451 15.10 10.04 6.47
CA PRO A 451 14.92 11.11 7.42
C PRO A 451 13.71 10.79 8.31
N MET A 452 13.91 9.89 9.28
CA MET A 452 12.84 9.35 10.12
C MET A 452 12.11 10.44 10.88
N ALA A 453 12.78 11.56 11.20
CA ALA A 453 12.13 12.76 11.68
C ALA A 453 11.06 13.25 10.70
N GLN A 454 11.41 13.53 9.45
CA GLN A 454 10.48 14.05 8.43
C GLN A 454 9.36 13.03 8.10
N LEU A 455 9.67 11.73 8.11
CA LEU A 455 8.69 10.67 7.87
C LEU A 455 7.76 10.40 9.07
N ARG A 456 8.27 10.50 10.31
CA ARG A 456 7.50 10.35 11.58
C ARG A 456 6.67 11.59 11.91
N PHE A 457 7.20 12.79 11.71
CA PHE A 457 6.55 14.05 12.12
C PHE A 457 5.35 14.49 11.27
N ALA A 458 4.88 13.66 10.32
CA ALA A 458 3.65 13.92 9.59
C ALA A 458 2.39 13.26 10.21
N ASN A 459 2.49 12.60 11.38
CA ASN A 459 1.32 12.10 12.09
C ASN A 459 1.02 12.93 13.35
N ASP A 460 0.28 14.03 13.16
CA ASP A 460 -0.19 14.95 14.22
C ASP A 460 -0.78 14.23 15.45
N ARG A 461 -1.31 13.01 15.29
CA ARG A 461 -1.90 12.23 16.38
C ARG A 461 -0.87 11.63 17.33
N GLU A 462 0.28 11.19 16.83
CA GLU A 462 1.35 10.71 17.70
C GLU A 462 1.95 11.84 18.52
N GLU A 463 2.20 12.98 17.87
CA GLU A 463 2.72 14.15 18.57
C GLU A 463 1.76 14.60 19.68
N LYS A 464 0.45 14.64 19.39
CA LYS A 464 -0.58 14.92 20.40
C LYS A 464 -0.59 13.86 21.50
N ALA A 465 -0.45 12.58 21.17
CA ALA A 465 -0.38 11.51 22.15
C ALA A 465 0.82 11.68 23.11
N THR A 466 2.00 11.97 22.57
CA THR A 466 3.21 12.26 23.37
C THR A 466 3.01 13.47 24.26
N ARG A 467 2.41 14.56 23.74
CA ARG A 467 2.08 15.74 24.55
C ARG A 467 1.14 15.42 25.72
N PHE A 468 0.18 14.51 25.57
CA PHE A 468 -0.68 14.08 26.69
C PHE A 468 0.11 13.35 27.79
N LEU A 469 1.12 12.55 27.41
CA LEU A 469 1.99 11.86 28.35
C LEU A 469 2.91 12.83 29.09
N ASP A 470 3.54 13.75 28.37
CA ASP A 470 4.48 14.71 28.96
C ASP A 470 3.77 15.69 29.92
N GLN A 471 2.47 15.91 29.70
CA GLN A 471 1.61 16.69 30.61
C GLN A 471 1.03 15.85 31.77
N ASN A 472 1.35 14.56 31.89
CA ASN A 472 0.80 13.62 32.88
C ASN A 472 -0.75 13.59 32.90
N LYS A 473 -1.38 13.74 31.72
CA LYS A 473 -2.86 13.80 31.58
C LYS A 473 -3.52 12.46 31.28
N VAL A 474 -2.77 11.36 31.45
CA VAL A 474 -3.23 10.00 31.16
C VAL A 474 -3.24 9.20 32.45
N GLN A 475 -4.38 8.59 32.77
CA GLN A 475 -4.52 7.67 33.91
C GLN A 475 -5.06 6.33 33.43
N ILE A 476 -4.39 5.25 33.82
CA ILE A 476 -4.84 3.88 33.56
C ILE A 476 -5.80 3.49 34.69
N SER A 477 -7.04 3.20 34.35
CA SER A 477 -8.08 2.81 35.31
C SER A 477 -8.15 1.29 35.50
N SER A 478 -7.90 0.51 34.45
CA SER A 478 -7.81 -0.95 34.56
C SER A 478 -6.82 -1.52 33.56
N SER A 479 -6.09 -2.54 34.01
CA SER A 479 -5.25 -3.40 33.18
C SER A 479 -5.58 -4.85 33.53
N VAL A 480 -6.20 -5.58 32.61
CA VAL A 480 -6.67 -6.96 32.84
C VAL A 480 -6.25 -7.83 31.66
N MET A 481 -5.72 -9.01 31.94
CA MET A 481 -5.40 -10.01 30.92
C MET A 481 -6.57 -10.99 30.78
N ASP A 482 -7.11 -11.11 29.56
CA ASP A 482 -8.17 -12.07 29.24
C ASP A 482 -7.64 -13.51 29.17
N LEU A 483 -8.57 -14.47 29.15
CA LEU A 483 -8.31 -15.91 28.95
C LEU A 483 -7.57 -16.22 27.64
N ASP A 484 -7.74 -15.39 26.61
CA ASP A 484 -7.04 -15.50 25.33
C ASP A 484 -5.66 -14.80 25.34
N ASN A 485 -5.11 -14.46 26.53
CA ASN A 485 -3.89 -13.65 26.71
C ASN A 485 -3.90 -12.31 25.97
N THR A 486 -5.08 -11.71 25.83
CA THR A 486 -5.23 -10.36 25.31
C THR A 486 -5.29 -9.39 26.49
N LEU A 487 -4.38 -8.41 26.52
CA LEU A 487 -4.32 -7.37 27.53
C LEU A 487 -5.35 -6.28 27.22
N ARG A 488 -6.36 -6.12 28.07
CA ARG A 488 -7.33 -5.03 28.00
C ARG A 488 -6.94 -3.90 28.94
N LEU A 489 -6.69 -2.74 28.34
CA LEU A 489 -6.45 -1.49 29.05
C LEU A 489 -7.67 -0.59 28.93
N LYS A 490 -8.03 0.04 30.06
CA LYS A 490 -8.97 1.15 30.10
C LYS A 490 -8.30 2.31 30.81
N GLY A 491 -8.49 3.51 30.28
CA GLY A 491 -7.93 4.70 30.89
C GLY A 491 -8.83 5.91 30.73
N THR A 492 -8.46 6.97 31.41
CA THR A 492 -9.05 8.31 31.29
C THR A 492 -7.96 9.28 30.86
N LEU A 493 -8.29 10.15 29.90
CA LEU A 493 -7.42 11.22 29.46
C LEU A 493 -8.09 12.57 29.63
N GLN A 494 -7.43 13.49 30.31
CA GLN A 494 -7.91 14.86 30.47
C GLN A 494 -7.53 15.69 29.25
N GLY A 495 -8.52 16.00 28.41
CA GLY A 495 -8.39 17.02 27.36
C GLY A 495 -8.44 18.45 27.94
N SER A 496 -8.32 19.45 27.07
CA SER A 496 -8.46 20.85 27.46
C SER A 496 -9.86 21.24 27.92
N THR A 497 -10.90 20.54 27.43
CA THR A 497 -12.32 20.85 27.72
C THR A 497 -13.16 19.63 28.11
N LYS A 498 -12.69 18.41 27.83
CA LYS A 498 -13.43 17.16 28.07
C LYS A 498 -12.47 16.04 28.47
N THR A 499 -12.98 15.12 29.29
CA THR A 499 -12.29 13.86 29.60
C THR A 499 -12.69 12.81 28.56
N TYR A 500 -11.71 12.06 28.07
CA TYR A 500 -11.90 10.95 27.13
C TYR A 500 -11.63 9.62 27.82
N GLU A 501 -12.38 8.59 27.43
CA GLU A 501 -12.27 7.25 28.01
C GLU A 501 -11.94 6.23 26.91
N PRO A 502 -10.66 6.08 26.53
CA PRO A 502 -10.27 5.03 25.61
C PRO A 502 -10.17 3.66 26.30
N THR A 503 -10.48 2.64 25.53
CA THR A 503 -10.16 1.24 25.81
C THR A 503 -9.32 0.68 24.67
N VAL A 504 -8.37 -0.19 24.98
CA VAL A 504 -7.54 -0.87 23.99
C VAL A 504 -7.29 -2.31 24.41
N ALA A 505 -7.40 -3.23 23.47
CA ALA A 505 -7.06 -4.64 23.61
C ALA A 505 -5.78 -4.91 22.80
N ILE A 506 -4.77 -5.45 23.48
CA ILE A 506 -3.43 -5.70 22.95
C ILE A 506 -3.17 -7.21 23.00
N ASP A 507 -2.77 -7.82 21.89
CA ASP A 507 -2.45 -9.25 21.85
C ASP A 507 -1.05 -9.58 22.41
N ARG A 508 -0.67 -10.87 22.42
CA ARG A 508 0.66 -11.34 22.87
C ARG A 508 1.83 -10.75 22.08
N ASP A 509 1.57 -10.30 20.86
CA ASP A 509 2.58 -9.68 19.99
C ASP A 509 2.63 -8.17 20.19
N GLU A 510 1.98 -7.66 21.23
CA GLU A 510 1.78 -6.24 21.50
C GLU A 510 1.00 -5.46 20.43
N ARG A 511 0.18 -6.10 19.60
CA ARG A 511 -0.57 -5.44 18.53
C ARG A 511 -1.94 -4.98 19.03
N ILE A 512 -2.42 -3.85 18.53
CA ILE A 512 -3.79 -3.39 18.84
C ILE A 512 -4.78 -4.20 18.00
N VAL A 513 -5.53 -5.09 18.64
CA VAL A 513 -6.55 -5.92 17.99
C VAL A 513 -7.95 -5.31 18.08
N HIS A 514 -8.25 -4.57 19.15
CA HIS A 514 -9.49 -3.82 19.32
C HIS A 514 -9.22 -2.52 20.09
N ALA A 515 -9.94 -1.45 19.77
CA ALA A 515 -9.88 -0.23 20.56
C ALA A 515 -11.13 0.63 20.36
N GLU A 516 -11.57 1.28 21.44
CA GLU A 516 -12.69 2.21 21.43
C GLU A 516 -12.30 3.52 22.14
N CYS A 517 -12.88 4.64 21.71
CA CYS A 517 -12.67 5.92 22.36
C CYS A 517 -13.88 6.84 22.18
N THR A 518 -14.16 7.65 23.20
CA THR A 518 -15.27 8.64 23.20
C THR A 518 -14.97 9.91 22.39
N CYS A 519 -13.79 10.04 21.78
CA CYS A 519 -13.46 11.22 20.97
C CYS A 519 -14.19 11.23 19.62
N ASN A 520 -14.49 12.43 19.12
CA ASN A 520 -15.19 12.62 17.83
C ASN A 520 -14.45 11.94 16.67
N TRP A 521 -13.12 11.98 16.69
CA TRP A 521 -12.30 11.35 15.65
C TRP A 521 -12.58 9.84 15.54
N HIS A 522 -12.59 9.13 16.68
CA HIS A 522 -12.81 7.69 16.70
C HIS A 522 -14.28 7.35 16.43
N GLN A 523 -15.23 8.16 16.89
CA GLN A 523 -16.64 7.97 16.54
C GLN A 523 -16.89 8.04 15.03
N GLN A 524 -16.18 8.93 14.33
CA GLN A 524 -16.32 9.08 12.87
C GLN A 524 -15.52 8.04 12.07
N ASN A 525 -14.30 7.71 12.50
CA ASN A 525 -13.35 6.92 11.70
C ASN A 525 -13.11 5.51 12.24
N LYS A 526 -13.53 5.19 13.47
CA LYS A 526 -13.20 3.97 14.20
C LYS A 526 -11.69 3.69 14.13
N LEU A 527 -11.29 2.48 13.73
CA LEU A 527 -9.90 2.11 13.44
C LEU A 527 -9.58 2.14 11.93
N PHE A 528 -10.50 2.58 11.07
CA PHE A 528 -10.33 2.56 9.61
C PHE A 528 -9.24 3.52 9.11
N LYS A 529 -8.81 4.47 9.95
CA LYS A 529 -7.69 5.39 9.71
C LYS A 529 -6.63 5.29 10.83
N GLY A 530 -6.51 4.14 11.47
CA GLY A 530 -5.65 3.90 12.64
C GLY A 530 -6.28 4.35 13.98
N PRO A 531 -5.57 4.25 15.10
CA PRO A 531 -6.04 4.70 16.42
C PRO A 531 -6.00 6.23 16.58
N CYS A 532 -6.84 6.79 17.46
CA CYS A 532 -6.76 8.20 17.83
C CYS A 532 -5.59 8.47 18.79
N GLU A 533 -5.23 9.74 18.94
CA GLU A 533 -4.21 10.21 19.88
C GLU A 533 -4.44 9.72 21.32
N HIS A 534 -5.69 9.59 21.76
CA HIS A 534 -6.02 9.12 23.11
C HIS A 534 -5.72 7.63 23.33
N ILE A 535 -6.03 6.78 22.34
CA ILE A 535 -5.74 5.33 22.38
C ILE A 535 -4.22 5.12 22.38
N LEU A 536 -3.51 5.89 21.55
CA LEU A 536 -2.04 5.88 21.50
C LEU A 536 -1.42 6.28 22.84
N ALA A 537 -1.87 7.39 23.41
CA ALA A 537 -1.38 7.87 24.69
C ALA A 537 -1.65 6.86 25.82
N LEU A 538 -2.81 6.20 25.84
CA LEU A 538 -3.10 5.13 26.81
C LEU A 538 -2.08 3.98 26.70
N ARG A 539 -1.84 3.48 25.48
CA ARG A 539 -0.87 2.41 25.22
C ARG A 539 0.56 2.80 25.63
N MET A 540 0.99 4.00 25.25
CA MET A 540 2.31 4.52 25.59
C MET A 540 2.49 4.74 27.10
N CYS A 541 1.44 5.17 27.81
CA CYS A 541 1.46 5.31 29.27
C CYS A 541 1.68 3.95 29.93
N HIS A 542 0.97 2.92 29.48
CA HIS A 542 1.15 1.56 29.99
C HIS A 542 2.55 1.03 29.73
N ALA A 543 3.09 1.23 28.52
CA ALA A 543 4.46 0.84 28.20
C ALA A 543 5.50 1.55 29.11
N ARG A 544 5.34 2.86 29.39
CA ARG A 544 6.21 3.58 30.34
C ARG A 544 6.10 3.02 31.76
N SER A 545 4.89 2.63 32.20
CA SER A 545 4.69 2.07 33.54
C SER A 545 5.36 0.70 33.72
N LEU A 546 5.55 -0.08 32.65
CA LEU A 546 6.26 -1.36 32.69
C LEU A 546 7.79 -1.22 32.75
N VAL A 547 8.34 -0.10 32.24
CA VAL A 547 9.79 0.16 32.21
C VAL A 547 10.29 0.84 33.51
N GLN A 548 9.39 1.41 34.30
CA GLN A 548 9.71 2.07 35.58
C GLN A 548 9.63 1.12 36.80
N VAL A 549 9.25 -0.13 36.59
CA VAL A 549 9.28 -1.23 37.58
C VAL A 549 10.46 -2.12 37.24
#